data_AF-A0A1C6JPQ0-F1
#
_entry.id   AF-A0A1C6JPQ0-F1
#
_cell.length_a   1.000
_cell.length_b   1.000
_cell.length_c   1.000
_cell.angle_alpha   90.00
_cell.angle_beta   90.00
_cell.angle_gamma   90.00
#
_symmetry.space_group_name_H-M   'P 1'
#
loop_
_entity.id
_entity.type
_entity.pdbx_description
1 polymer ?
#
loop_
_entity_poly.entity_id
_entity_poly.type
_entity_poly.pdbx_seq_one_letter_code
_entity_poly.pdbx_strand_id
1 'polypeptide(L)'
;MTFKEWILDLKERHEKDKVVSGMESTGHYWFNLGKFLQDNEIKPVLVNPHHVKKSKELDDNNPTKNDRKDPKVIAGLVREGCYMIPYLPDGIDADLRTASNIRFQLQAELTRIQNRISHWFNIFS
;
A
#
# COMPACT_ATOMS: atom_id res chain seq x y z
N MET A 1 -18.33 -11.06 9.39
CA MET A 1 -17.82 -11.21 8.02
C MET A 1 -16.44 -10.58 7.94
N THR A 2 -15.40 -11.42 7.90
CA THR A 2 -14.02 -10.99 7.74
C THR A 2 -13.74 -10.64 6.26
N PHE A 3 -12.69 -9.87 6.01
CA PHE A 3 -12.31 -9.50 4.64
C PHE A 3 -12.04 -10.73 3.75
N LYS A 4 -11.45 -11.79 4.32
CA LYS A 4 -11.22 -13.06 3.64
C LYS A 4 -12.52 -13.76 3.25
N GLU A 5 -13.46 -13.89 4.19
CA GLU A 5 -14.78 -14.49 3.93
C GLU A 5 -15.49 -13.79 2.79
N TRP A 6 -15.44 -12.46 2.78
CA TRP A 6 -16.06 -11.65 1.72
C TRP A 6 -15.43 -11.90 0.34
N ILE A 7 -14.10 -12.03 0.25
CA ILE A 7 -13.41 -12.35 -1.01
C ILE A 7 -13.77 -13.75 -1.50
N LEU A 8 -13.80 -14.74 -0.60
CA LEU A 8 -14.11 -16.13 -0.95
C LEU A 8 -15.57 -16.28 -1.42
N ASP A 9 -16.50 -15.61 -0.75
CA ASP A 9 -17.91 -15.55 -1.16
C ASP A 9 -18.05 -14.89 -2.56
N LEU A 10 -17.32 -13.82 -2.85
CA LEU A 10 -17.30 -13.22 -4.19
C LEU A 10 -16.72 -14.17 -5.24
N LYS A 11 -15.66 -14.90 -4.90
CA LYS A 11 -15.03 -15.89 -5.79
C LYS A 11 -16.02 -16.98 -6.19
N GLU A 12 -16.76 -17.50 -5.20
CA GLU A 12 -17.78 -18.53 -5.40
C GLU A 12 -18.97 -17.99 -6.22
N ARG A 13 -19.53 -16.84 -5.83
CA ARG A 13 -20.66 -16.20 -6.54
C ARG A 13 -20.39 -15.87 -8.00
N HIS A 14 -19.14 -15.64 -8.36
CA HIS A 14 -18.73 -15.30 -9.73
C HIS A 14 -18.02 -16.45 -10.47
N GLU A 15 -18.02 -17.66 -9.90
CA GLU A 15 -17.44 -18.88 -10.48
C GLU A 15 -16.01 -18.65 -11.01
N LYS A 16 -15.16 -18.01 -10.18
CA LYS A 16 -13.76 -17.71 -10.53
C LYS A 16 -12.80 -18.63 -9.81
N ASP A 17 -11.74 -19.07 -10.50
CA ASP A 17 -10.70 -19.91 -9.89
C ASP A 17 -9.71 -19.12 -9.04
N LYS A 18 -9.44 -17.86 -9.41
CA LYS A 18 -8.38 -17.04 -8.81
C LYS A 18 -8.87 -15.63 -8.52
N VAL A 19 -8.36 -15.05 -7.45
CA VAL A 19 -8.57 -13.66 -7.07
C VAL A 19 -7.24 -12.93 -7.10
N VAL A 20 -7.26 -11.73 -7.68
CA VAL A 20 -6.13 -10.80 -7.69
C VAL A 20 -6.59 -9.50 -7.04
N SER A 21 -5.82 -9.01 -6.08
CA SER A 21 -6.14 -7.78 -5.35
C SER A 21 -5.26 -6.64 -5.84
N GLY A 22 -5.84 -5.71 -6.60
CA GLY A 22 -5.18 -4.51 -7.09
C GLY A 22 -5.21 -3.36 -6.09
N MET A 23 -4.07 -2.72 -5.87
CA MET A 23 -3.94 -1.54 -5.04
C MET A 23 -2.97 -0.53 -5.67
N GLU A 24 -3.18 0.75 -5.41
CA GLU A 24 -2.24 1.78 -5.82
C GLU A 24 -0.99 1.74 -4.91
N SER A 25 0.21 1.95 -5.47
CA SER A 25 1.47 1.95 -4.70
C SER A 25 1.72 3.23 -3.89
N THR A 26 0.66 3.88 -3.41
CA THR A 26 0.72 5.11 -2.62
C THR A 26 1.06 4.83 -1.15
N GLY A 27 2.34 5.02 -0.79
CA GLY A 27 2.81 4.97 0.59
C GLY A 27 3.10 3.56 1.13
N HIS A 28 3.15 3.43 2.45
CA HIS A 28 3.55 2.19 3.15
C HIS A 28 2.38 1.32 3.62
N TYR A 29 1.13 1.78 3.46
CA TYR A 29 -0.05 1.05 3.95
C TYR A 29 -0.27 -0.30 3.26
N TRP A 30 0.19 -0.44 2.01
CA TRP A 30 0.04 -1.67 1.25
C TRP A 30 0.89 -2.82 1.79
N PHE A 31 1.95 -2.57 2.58
CA PHE A 31 2.83 -3.64 3.06
C PHE A 31 2.09 -4.64 3.96
N ASN A 32 1.34 -4.14 4.94
CA ASN A 32 0.59 -5.00 5.88
C ASN A 32 -0.55 -5.73 5.16
N LEU A 33 -1.27 -5.04 4.29
CA LEU A 33 -2.35 -5.65 3.50
C LEU A 33 -1.80 -6.67 2.49
N GLY A 34 -0.70 -6.36 1.82
CA GLY A 34 -0.03 -7.25 0.88
C GLY A 34 0.46 -8.53 1.55
N LYS A 35 1.02 -8.42 2.76
CA LYS A 35 1.42 -9.58 3.57
C LYS A 35 0.22 -10.43 3.95
N PHE A 36 -0.86 -9.82 4.46
CA PHE A 36 -2.11 -10.53 4.75
C PHE A 36 -2.67 -11.27 3.53
N LEU A 37 -2.67 -10.62 2.36
CA LEU A 37 -3.15 -11.23 1.12
C LEU A 37 -2.29 -12.43 0.71
N GLN A 38 -0.96 -12.28 0.76
CA GLN A 38 0.00 -13.33 0.43
C GLN A 38 -0.14 -14.55 1.36
N ASP A 39 -0.26 -14.31 2.67
CA ASP A 39 -0.44 -15.35 3.69
C ASP A 39 -1.79 -16.10 3.52
N ASN A 40 -2.73 -15.54 2.76
CA ASN A 40 -4.03 -16.14 2.42
C ASN A 40 -4.13 -16.59 0.96
N GLU A 41 -3.00 -16.76 0.26
CA GLU A 41 -2.92 -17.23 -1.14
C GLU A 41 -3.63 -16.32 -2.15
N ILE A 42 -3.87 -15.05 -1.80
CA ILE A 42 -4.44 -14.03 -2.69
C ILE A 42 -3.28 -13.21 -3.24
N LYS A 43 -3.21 -13.05 -4.57
CA LYS A 43 -2.10 -12.33 -5.21
C LYS A 43 -2.27 -10.81 -5.06
N PRO A 44 -1.44 -10.10 -4.28
CA PRO A 44 -1.42 -8.65 -4.29
C PRO A 44 -0.76 -8.14 -5.57
N VAL A 45 -1.33 -7.12 -6.19
CA VAL A 45 -0.73 -6.42 -7.32
C VAL A 45 -0.79 -4.92 -7.10
N LEU A 46 0.29 -4.23 -7.45
CA LEU A 46 0.43 -2.79 -7.35
C LEU A 46 0.27 -2.15 -8.72
N VAL A 47 -0.53 -1.10 -8.79
CA VAL A 47 -0.65 -0.26 -9.97
C VAL A 47 0.14 1.03 -9.74
N ASN A 48 0.80 1.52 -10.79
CA ASN A 48 1.56 2.75 -10.72
C ASN A 48 0.61 3.96 -10.61
N PRO A 49 0.75 4.85 -9.60
CA PRO A 49 -0.05 6.07 -9.44
C PRO A 49 -0.07 6.94 -10.69
N HIS A 50 1.03 7.00 -11.44
CA HIS A 50 1.10 7.74 -12.69
C HIS A 50 0.14 7.18 -13.76
N HIS A 51 0.00 5.85 -13.83
CA HIS A 51 -0.92 5.20 -14.76
C HIS A 51 -2.37 5.39 -14.31
N VAL A 52 -2.64 5.31 -13.01
CA VAL A 52 -3.95 5.62 -12.45
C VAL A 52 -4.34 7.06 -12.77
N LYS A 53 -3.44 8.02 -12.53
CA LYS A 53 -3.66 9.45 -12.82
C LYS A 53 -3.89 9.69 -14.31
N LYS A 54 -3.06 9.13 -15.18
CA LYS A 54 -3.19 9.28 -16.64
C LYS A 54 -4.49 8.64 -17.18
N SER A 55 -4.88 7.49 -16.65
CA SER A 55 -6.14 6.84 -17.00
C SER A 55 -7.35 7.67 -16.55
N LYS A 56 -7.28 8.29 -15.36
CA LYS A 56 -8.28 9.26 -14.91
C LYS A 56 -8.33 10.49 -15.81
N GLU A 57 -7.20 11.03 -16.25
CA GLU A 57 -7.18 12.18 -17.17
C GLU A 57 -7.84 11.89 -18.53
N LEU A 58 -7.80 10.63 -18.99
CA LEU A 58 -8.45 10.21 -20.24
C LEU A 58 -9.95 9.91 -20.07
N ASP A 59 -10.36 9.34 -18.94
CA ASP A 59 -11.76 8.95 -18.67
C ASP A 59 -12.59 10.05 -17.98
N ASP A 60 -11.96 10.98 -17.28
CA ASP A 60 -12.62 11.91 -16.36
C ASP A 60 -12.57 13.36 -16.90
N ASN A 61 -13.63 13.75 -17.63
CA ASN A 61 -13.85 15.12 -18.09
C ASN A 61 -14.36 16.08 -16.97
N ASN A 62 -14.24 15.73 -15.69
CA ASN A 62 -14.83 16.50 -14.59
C ASN A 62 -13.88 16.56 -13.36
N PRO A 63 -13.53 17.75 -12.84
CA PRO A 63 -12.47 17.93 -11.83
C PRO A 63 -12.88 17.61 -10.39
N THR A 64 -13.71 16.59 -10.16
CA THR A 64 -14.14 16.20 -8.81
C THR A 64 -13.22 15.11 -8.24
N LYS A 65 -12.72 15.32 -7.01
CA LYS A 65 -11.96 14.32 -6.24
C LYS A 65 -12.82 13.07 -6.06
N ASN A 66 -12.41 11.92 -6.60
CA ASN A 66 -13.32 10.78 -6.77
C ASN A 66 -12.75 9.44 -6.30
N ASP A 67 -12.61 9.26 -4.98
CA ASP A 67 -12.21 8.00 -4.35
C ASP A 67 -13.10 6.79 -4.75
N ARG A 68 -14.31 7.03 -5.26
CA ARG A 68 -15.24 5.98 -5.73
C ARG A 68 -14.93 5.47 -7.14
N LYS A 69 -14.21 6.23 -7.96
CA LYS A 69 -13.85 5.81 -9.33
C LYS A 69 -12.52 5.04 -9.36
N ASP A 70 -11.68 5.24 -8.37
CA ASP A 70 -10.35 4.63 -8.25
C ASP A 70 -10.37 3.10 -8.32
N PRO A 71 -11.30 2.39 -7.65
CA PRO A 71 -11.36 0.93 -7.75
C PRO A 71 -11.64 0.44 -9.18
N LYS A 72 -12.45 1.18 -9.95
CA LYS A 72 -12.78 0.81 -11.34
C LYS A 72 -11.57 0.99 -12.26
N VAL A 73 -10.84 2.10 -12.11
CA VAL A 73 -9.62 2.37 -12.88
C VAL A 73 -8.54 1.35 -12.55
N ILE A 74 -8.32 1.07 -11.27
CA ILE A 74 -7.35 0.06 -10.82
C ILE A 74 -7.73 -1.33 -11.36
N ALA A 75 -9.00 -1.72 -11.28
CA ALA A 75 -9.45 -3.00 -11.83
C ALA A 75 -9.25 -3.08 -13.36
N GLY A 76 -9.48 -1.99 -14.09
CA GLY A 76 -9.19 -1.89 -15.52
C GLY A 76 -7.71 -2.11 -15.84
N LEU A 77 -6.82 -1.39 -15.14
CA LEU A 77 -5.37 -1.51 -15.31
C LEU A 77 -4.86 -2.90 -14.94
N VAL A 78 -5.41 -3.52 -13.88
CA VAL A 78 -5.07 -4.90 -13.51
C VAL A 78 -5.51 -5.89 -14.59
N ARG A 79 -6.71 -5.73 -15.14
CA ARG A 79 -7.22 -6.55 -16.24
C ARG A 79 -6.36 -6.44 -17.51
N GLU A 80 -5.83 -5.25 -17.78
CA GLU A 80 -4.93 -4.99 -18.91
C GLU A 80 -3.49 -5.48 -18.70
N GLY A 81 -3.16 -6.00 -17.51
CA GLY A 81 -1.80 -6.42 -17.17
C GLY A 81 -0.86 -5.27 -16.79
N CYS A 82 -1.38 -4.05 -16.66
CA CYS A 82 -0.64 -2.85 -16.27
C CYS A 82 -0.40 -2.79 -14.75
N TYR A 83 0.15 -3.85 -14.18
CA TYR A 83 0.44 -3.96 -12.75
C TYR A 83 1.83 -4.54 -12.48
N MET A 84 2.34 -4.30 -11.28
CA MET A 84 3.57 -4.85 -10.73
C MET A 84 3.21 -5.81 -9.60
N ILE A 85 3.94 -6.91 -9.48
CA ILE A 85 3.85 -7.78 -8.30
C ILE A 85 4.84 -7.23 -7.27
N PRO A 86 4.39 -6.79 -6.08
CA PRO A 86 5.30 -6.29 -5.07
C PRO A 86 6.26 -7.38 -4.60
N TYR A 87 7.53 -7.02 -4.45
CA TYR A 87 8.45 -7.81 -3.64
C TYR A 87 8.11 -7.59 -2.17
N LEU A 88 7.65 -8.64 -1.50
CA LEU A 88 7.52 -8.69 -0.06
C LEU A 88 8.74 -9.47 0.44
N PRO A 89 9.72 -8.79 1.08
CA PRO A 89 10.89 -9.48 1.60
C PRO A 89 10.45 -10.54 2.61
N ASP A 90 11.05 -11.72 2.53
CA ASP A 90 10.86 -12.84 3.44
C ASP A 90 12.20 -13.21 4.11
N GLY A 91 12.11 -13.94 5.23
CA GLY A 91 13.27 -14.37 6.00
C GLY A 91 14.25 -13.23 6.35
N ILE A 92 15.52 -13.42 6.01
CA ILE A 92 16.62 -12.52 6.38
C ILE A 92 16.41 -11.10 5.81
N ASP A 93 15.85 -10.98 4.61
CA ASP A 93 15.60 -9.67 4.00
C ASP A 93 14.48 -8.91 4.73
N ALA A 94 13.48 -9.62 5.25
CA ALA A 94 12.42 -9.04 6.09
C ALA A 94 12.98 -8.53 7.42
N ASP A 95 13.87 -9.30 8.03
CA ASP A 95 14.54 -8.95 9.28
C ASP A 95 15.44 -7.72 9.10
N LEU A 96 16.23 -7.69 8.02
CA LEU A 96 17.08 -6.54 7.69
C LEU A 96 16.27 -5.27 7.47
N ARG A 97 15.15 -5.37 6.74
CA ARG A 97 14.22 -4.25 6.55
C ARG A 97 13.64 -3.77 7.88
N THR A 98 13.26 -4.69 8.75
CA THR A 98 12.70 -4.38 10.07
C THR A 98 13.72 -3.66 10.95
N ALA A 99 14.95 -4.17 11.01
CA ALA A 99 16.07 -3.51 11.70
C ALA A 99 16.35 -2.11 11.13
N SER A 100 16.35 -1.95 9.81
CA SER A 100 16.54 -0.63 9.18
C SER A 100 15.43 0.36 9.54
N ASN A 101 14.17 -0.08 9.57
CA ASN A 101 13.04 0.76 9.99
C ASN A 101 13.16 1.20 11.46
N ILE A 102 13.52 0.28 12.35
CA ILE A 102 13.77 0.58 13.78
C ILE A 102 14.87 1.62 13.91
N ARG A 103 15.98 1.46 13.18
CA ARG A 103 17.08 2.43 13.18
C ARG A 103 16.61 3.83 12.79
N PHE A 104 15.80 3.96 11.73
CA PHE A 104 15.27 5.26 11.30
C PHE A 104 14.36 5.88 12.36
N GLN A 105 13.51 5.09 13.02
CA GLN A 105 12.65 5.57 14.10
C GLN A 105 13.48 6.09 15.28
N LEU A 106 14.49 5.32 15.71
CA LEU A 106 15.41 5.71 16.79
C LEU A 106 16.19 6.98 16.44
N GLN A 107 16.66 7.13 15.20
CA GLN A 107 17.31 8.36 14.74
C GLN A 107 16.36 9.56 14.80
N ALA A 108 15.10 9.41 14.37
CA ALA A 108 14.11 10.48 14.45
C ALA A 108 13.74 10.83 15.89
N GLU A 109 13.72 9.86 16.80
CA GLU A 109 13.53 10.11 18.24
C GLU A 109 14.73 10.82 18.87
N LEU A 110 15.95 10.40 18.55
CA LEU A 110 17.17 11.04 19.02
C LEU A 110 17.20 12.52 18.61
N THR A 111 16.94 12.82 17.33
CA THR A 111 16.86 14.20 16.84
C THR A 111 15.76 14.99 17.56
N ARG A 112 14.59 14.38 17.80
CA ARG A 112 13.51 15.03 18.58
C ARG A 112 13.93 15.34 20.01
N ILE A 113 14.63 14.43 20.68
CA ILE A 113 15.13 14.64 22.05
C ILE A 113 16.19 15.74 22.07
N GLN A 114 17.16 15.70 21.15
CA GLN A 114 18.19 16.74 21.03
C GLN A 114 17.57 18.12 20.82
N ASN A 115 16.60 18.24 19.92
CA ASN A 115 15.90 19.50 19.68
C ASN A 115 15.14 19.99 20.92
N ARG A 116 14.54 19.09 21.70
CA ARG A 116 13.87 19.45 22.97
C ARG A 116 14.86 19.98 24.00
N ILE A 117 16.04 19.35 24.13
CA ILE A 117 17.08 19.78 25.06
C ILE A 117 17.62 21.16 24.64
N SER A 118 17.98 21.34 23.37
CA SER A 118 18.45 22.63 22.85
C SER A 118 17.42 23.74 23.04
N HIS A 119 16.13 23.44 22.80
CA HIS A 119 15.05 24.39 23.05
C HIS A 119 14.90 24.74 24.53
N TRP A 120 15.03 23.76 25.44
CA TRP A 120 14.99 24.00 26.88
C TRP A 120 16.14 24.93 27.32
N PHE A 121 17.37 24.70 26.85
CA PHE A 121 18.48 25.62 27.09
C PHE A 121 18.18 27.03 26.54
N ASN A 122 17.68 27.15 25.31
CA ASN A 122 17.33 28.47 24.76
C ASN A 122 16.26 29.24 25.56
N ILE A 123 15.41 28.55 26.34
CA ILE A 123 14.40 29.20 27.20
C ILE A 123 14.97 29.60 28.56
N PHE A 124 15.86 28.79 29.12
CA PHE A 124 16.27 28.88 30.53
C PHE A 124 17.75 29.24 30.77
N SER A 125 18.56 29.38 29.72
CA SER A 125 19.96 29.86 29.80
C SER A 125 20.18 31.19 29.08
#